data_AF-A0A1H3FKR7-F1
#
_entry.id   AF-A0A1H3FKR7-F1
#
_cell.length_a   1.000
_cell.length_b   1.000
_cell.length_c   1.000
_cell.angle_alpha   90.00
_cell.angle_beta   90.00
_cell.angle_gamma   90.00
#
_symmetry.space_group_name_H-M   'P 1'
#
loop_
_entity.id
_entity.type
_entity.pdbx_description
1 polymer ?
#
loop_
_entity_poly.entity_id
_entity_poly.type
_entity_poly.pdbx_seq_one_letter_code
_entity_poly.pdbx_strand_id
1 'polypeptide(L)'
;MSKLPSYRASPRKMSWAYSMLLCLNANCALSSEAVQVNTVSANGRLPIRSWKTLRDARIVKQNFDFSCGSSSIATILNEFYGQRVSEEAVLDAIDKGDLRASFDDMARALSKFGFRAVAYSASFEQLTKLKMPVIVYLKYRKDDHFSVLRGIDADTVWLADASVGNRYLSRHQFLAMWETRDTRTLKGKILVILPHQADVLTAEDFFTNHPRRPTALATSLQLQRNLPP
;
A
#
# COMPACT_ATOMS: atom_id res chain seq x y z
N MET A 1 -7.00 64.47 -9.86
CA MET A 1 -5.62 64.60 -10.39
C MET A 1 -4.64 64.29 -9.27
N SER A 2 -4.13 63.07 -9.20
CA SER A 2 -3.04 62.67 -8.31
C SER A 2 -2.13 61.71 -9.08
N LYS A 3 -0.87 62.13 -9.25
CA LYS A 3 0.16 61.46 -10.04
C LYS A 3 0.62 60.17 -9.33
N LEU A 4 0.65 59.05 -10.05
CA LEU A 4 1.39 57.85 -9.65
C LEU A 4 2.87 57.98 -10.06
N PRO A 5 3.86 57.65 -9.20
CA PRO A 5 5.25 57.63 -9.60
C PRO A 5 5.60 56.34 -10.35
N SER A 6 6.31 56.49 -11.48
CA SER A 6 6.87 55.40 -12.28
C SER A 6 8.05 54.74 -11.57
N TYR A 7 8.00 53.42 -11.36
CA TYR A 7 9.12 52.66 -10.84
C TYR A 7 9.98 52.13 -12.00
N ARG A 8 11.23 52.60 -12.07
CA ARG A 8 12.22 52.26 -13.10
C ARG A 8 12.98 51.01 -12.66
N ALA A 9 12.81 49.90 -13.37
CA ALA A 9 13.56 48.67 -13.11
C ALA A 9 15.03 48.82 -13.57
N SER A 10 15.97 48.48 -12.69
CA SER A 10 17.39 48.32 -13.04
C SER A 10 17.77 46.84 -12.94
N PRO A 11 18.48 46.25 -13.92
CA PRO A 11 18.87 44.85 -13.84
C PRO A 11 20.18 44.72 -13.07
N ARG A 12 20.11 44.28 -11.81
CA ARG A 12 21.29 43.78 -11.09
C ARG A 12 21.53 42.33 -11.46
N LYS A 13 22.60 42.12 -12.25
CA LYS A 13 23.22 40.82 -12.49
C LYS A 13 23.55 40.19 -11.14
N MET A 14 22.94 39.06 -10.82
CA MET A 14 23.32 38.24 -9.66
C MET A 14 23.78 36.87 -10.13
N SER A 15 25.05 36.65 -9.84
CA SER A 15 25.88 35.49 -10.11
C SER A 15 25.22 34.19 -9.66
N TRP A 16 25.21 33.18 -10.52
CA TRP A 16 24.99 31.79 -10.16
C TRP A 16 26.13 31.34 -9.24
N ALA A 17 25.86 31.26 -7.94
CA ALA A 17 26.67 30.46 -7.02
C ALA A 17 25.97 29.11 -6.87
N TYR A 18 26.54 28.09 -7.50
CA TYR A 18 26.23 26.69 -7.27
C TYR A 18 26.52 26.36 -5.80
N SER A 19 25.51 26.40 -4.94
CA SER A 19 25.54 25.71 -3.64
C SER A 19 25.02 24.30 -3.86
N MET A 20 25.91 23.43 -4.34
CA MET A 20 25.76 21.98 -4.28
C MET A 20 26.00 21.57 -2.83
N LEU A 21 24.98 21.73 -1.97
CA LEU A 21 25.03 21.15 -0.63
C LEU A 21 24.48 19.73 -0.67
N LEU A 22 25.43 18.82 -0.58
CA LEU A 22 25.31 17.39 -0.33
C LEU A 22 24.44 17.14 0.92
N CYS A 23 23.18 16.73 0.75
CA CYS A 23 22.46 16.02 1.81
C CYS A 23 22.61 14.51 1.56
N LEU A 24 23.84 14.00 1.66
CA LEU A 24 24.07 12.58 1.91
C LEU A 24 23.78 12.30 3.39
N ASN A 25 23.08 11.19 3.64
CA ASN A 25 22.69 10.63 4.94
C ASN A 25 21.32 11.07 5.48
N ALA A 26 20.27 10.76 4.72
CA ALA A 26 19.08 10.23 5.37
C ALA A 26 19.44 8.85 5.94
N ASN A 27 20.03 8.82 7.13
CA ASN A 27 20.02 7.62 7.96
C ASN A 27 18.55 7.33 8.28
N CYS A 28 17.92 6.52 7.44
CA CYS A 28 16.67 5.87 7.76
C CYS A 28 16.99 4.97 8.95
N ALA A 29 16.74 5.46 10.16
CA ALA A 29 16.86 4.66 11.36
C ALA A 29 15.80 3.57 11.29
N LEU A 30 16.15 2.42 10.72
CA LEU A 30 15.46 1.17 11.02
C LEU A 30 15.59 0.99 12.52
N SER A 31 14.53 1.28 13.27
CA SER A 31 14.45 0.99 14.69
C SER A 31 14.64 -0.52 14.85
N SER A 32 15.85 -0.95 15.23
CA SER A 32 16.11 -2.35 15.53
C SER A 32 15.48 -2.64 16.89
N GLU A 33 14.25 -3.13 16.88
CA GLU A 33 13.63 -3.72 18.07
C GLU A 33 14.55 -4.85 18.54
N ALA A 34 15.09 -4.74 19.75
CA ALA A 34 16.03 -5.72 20.27
C ALA A 34 15.99 -5.77 21.79
N VAL A 35 16.03 -6.98 22.35
CA VAL A 35 16.05 -7.23 23.78
C VAL A 35 17.46 -7.57 24.21
N GLN A 36 17.93 -6.91 25.27
CA GLN A 36 19.17 -7.29 25.93
C GLN A 36 18.89 -8.52 26.79
N VAL A 37 19.54 -9.64 26.48
CA VAL A 37 19.49 -10.85 27.29
C VAL A 37 20.79 -10.95 28.05
N ASN A 38 20.71 -10.91 29.37
CA ASN A 38 21.84 -11.15 30.25
C ASN A 38 21.43 -12.24 31.25
N THR A 39 21.79 -13.48 30.92
CA THR A 39 21.55 -14.66 31.73
C THR A 39 22.86 -15.41 31.90
N VAL A 40 22.91 -16.35 32.86
CA VAL A 40 24.10 -17.18 33.10
C VAL A 40 24.54 -17.96 31.85
N SER A 41 23.58 -18.31 30.97
CA SER A 41 23.83 -19.13 29.77
C SER A 41 23.85 -18.34 28.46
N ALA A 42 23.46 -17.07 28.47
CA ALA A 42 23.42 -16.23 27.27
C ALA A 42 23.55 -14.74 27.63
N ASN A 43 24.53 -14.08 27.01
CA ASN A 43 24.73 -12.64 27.09
C ASN A 43 24.79 -12.06 25.67
N GLY A 44 23.89 -11.13 25.34
CA GLY A 44 23.88 -10.47 24.05
C GLY A 44 22.55 -9.77 23.73
N ARG A 45 22.53 -9.15 22.55
CA ARG A 45 21.36 -8.42 22.05
C ARG A 45 20.62 -9.29 21.04
N LEU A 46 19.40 -9.70 21.39
CA LEU A 46 18.55 -10.48 20.49
C LEU A 46 17.69 -9.54 19.65
N PRO A 47 17.79 -9.57 18.31
CA PRO A 47 16.85 -8.85 17.47
C PRO A 47 15.46 -9.47 17.64
N ILE A 48 14.48 -8.65 17.98
CA ILE A 48 13.08 -9.05 18.06
C ILE A 48 12.27 -8.28 17.03
N ARG A 49 11.11 -8.79 16.65
CA ARG A 49 10.12 -8.02 15.90
C ARG A 49 8.82 -8.10 16.67
N SER A 50 8.25 -6.95 17.01
CA SER A 50 6.96 -6.89 17.65
C SER A 50 5.88 -7.43 16.71
N TRP A 51 4.79 -7.94 17.29
CA TRP A 51 3.63 -8.37 16.53
C TRP A 51 3.09 -7.26 15.62
N LYS A 52 3.16 -6.00 16.07
CA LYS A 52 2.78 -4.83 15.27
C LYS A 52 3.68 -4.69 14.05
N THR A 53 5.00 -4.73 14.23
CA THR A 53 5.98 -4.67 13.13
C THR A 53 5.75 -5.77 12.10
N LEU A 54 5.48 -7.00 12.54
CA LEU A 54 5.19 -8.12 11.63
C LEU A 54 3.85 -7.95 10.91
N ARG A 55 2.81 -7.53 11.62
CA ARG A 55 1.47 -7.28 11.06
C ARG A 55 1.50 -6.18 10.01
N ASP A 56 2.20 -5.09 10.28
CA ASP A 56 2.24 -3.90 9.43
C ASP A 56 3.39 -3.97 8.38
N ALA A 57 4.10 -5.09 8.29
CA ALA A 57 5.22 -5.26 7.38
C ALA A 57 4.83 -5.06 5.90
N ARG A 58 5.65 -4.27 5.19
CA ARG A 58 5.48 -3.94 3.75
C ARG A 58 4.13 -3.28 3.44
N ILE A 59 3.71 -2.37 4.32
CA ILE A 59 2.50 -1.56 4.18
C ILE A 59 2.85 -0.12 4.55
N VAL A 60 2.46 0.83 3.71
CA VAL A 60 2.41 2.24 4.10
C VAL A 60 1.14 2.43 4.94
N LYS A 61 1.30 2.70 6.24
CA LYS A 61 0.19 2.88 7.18
C LYS A 61 -0.48 4.23 6.97
N GLN A 62 -1.80 4.25 7.09
CA GLN A 62 -2.55 5.51 7.03
C GLN A 62 -2.51 6.26 8.37
N ASN A 63 -2.35 7.57 8.29
CA ASN A 63 -2.43 8.50 9.40
C ASN A 63 -3.82 9.14 9.54
N PHE A 64 -4.62 9.17 8.47
CA PHE A 64 -5.98 9.70 8.48
C PHE A 64 -7.00 8.62 8.13
N ASP A 65 -8.22 8.67 8.70
CA ASP A 65 -9.24 7.64 8.47
C ASP A 65 -9.69 7.55 7.00
N PHE A 66 -9.57 8.65 6.26
CA PHE A 66 -10.03 8.79 4.88
C PHE A 66 -8.94 8.55 3.82
N SER A 67 -7.68 8.38 4.24
CA SER A 67 -6.53 8.28 3.32
C SER A 67 -6.13 6.84 2.99
N CYS A 68 -7.01 5.86 3.22
CA CYS A 68 -6.76 4.45 2.90
C CYS A 68 -6.43 4.22 1.42
N GLY A 69 -7.03 4.99 0.50
CA GLY A 69 -6.70 4.99 -0.93
C GLY A 69 -5.28 5.48 -1.21
N SER A 70 -4.89 6.60 -0.61
CA SER A 70 -3.54 7.19 -0.73
C SER A 70 -2.46 6.24 -0.24
N SER A 71 -2.67 5.67 0.95
CA SER A 71 -1.77 4.67 1.54
C SER A 71 -1.70 3.37 0.74
N SER A 72 -2.81 2.94 0.11
CA SER A 72 -2.82 1.77 -0.77
C SER A 72 -2.00 2.00 -2.05
N ILE A 73 -2.10 3.19 -2.65
CA ILE A 73 -1.24 3.60 -3.77
C ILE A 73 0.24 3.58 -3.33
N ALA A 74 0.57 4.28 -2.25
CA ALA A 74 1.93 4.38 -1.74
C ALA A 74 2.51 2.98 -1.46
N THR A 75 1.71 2.07 -0.90
CA THR A 75 2.10 0.67 -0.67
C THR A 75 2.47 -0.03 -1.97
N ILE A 76 1.63 0.00 -3.01
CA ILE A 76 1.95 -0.65 -4.29
C ILE A 76 3.16 0.00 -4.95
N LEU A 77 3.24 1.33 -5.00
CA LEU A 77 4.36 2.03 -5.62
C LEU A 77 5.69 1.66 -4.95
N ASN A 78 5.72 1.62 -3.62
CA ASN A 78 6.95 1.33 -2.89
C ASN A 78 7.33 -0.14 -2.94
N GLU A 79 6.37 -1.02 -2.66
CA GLU A 79 6.67 -2.44 -2.44
C GLU A 79 6.68 -3.27 -3.71
N PHE A 80 5.92 -2.87 -4.74
CA PHE A 80 5.88 -3.56 -6.02
C PHE A 80 6.72 -2.86 -7.09
N TYR A 81 6.72 -1.53 -7.14
CA TYR A 81 7.45 -0.76 -8.17
C TYR A 81 8.75 -0.10 -7.66
N GLY A 82 9.16 -0.38 -6.42
CA GLY A 82 10.43 0.10 -5.85
C GLY A 82 10.51 1.62 -5.67
N GLN A 83 9.38 2.32 -5.63
CA GLN A 83 9.32 3.77 -5.45
C GLN A 83 9.52 4.17 -3.98
N ARG A 84 9.56 5.49 -3.73
CA ARG A 84 9.62 6.08 -2.39
C ARG A 84 8.60 7.20 -2.24
N VAL A 85 7.33 6.80 -2.15
CA VAL A 85 6.18 7.69 -2.07
C VAL A 85 5.54 7.56 -0.69
N SER A 86 5.29 8.69 -0.02
CA SER A 86 4.58 8.70 1.26
C SER A 86 3.07 8.80 1.07
N GLU A 87 2.30 8.53 2.13
CA GLU A 87 0.85 8.74 2.12
C GLU A 87 0.51 10.20 1.80
N GLU A 88 1.20 11.14 2.45
CA GLU A 88 0.95 12.57 2.35
C GLU A 88 1.17 13.06 0.92
N ALA A 89 2.24 12.58 0.25
CA ALA A 89 2.51 12.92 -1.14
C ALA A 89 1.37 12.49 -2.08
N VAL A 90 0.79 11.30 -1.86
CA VAL A 90 -0.37 10.84 -2.65
C VAL A 90 -1.63 11.60 -2.26
N LEU A 91 -1.80 11.91 -0.97
CA LEU A 91 -2.94 12.68 -0.49
C LEU A 91 -2.97 14.08 -1.11
N ASP A 92 -1.84 14.79 -1.12
CA ASP A 92 -1.68 16.09 -1.80
C ASP A 92 -1.91 15.99 -3.31
N ALA A 93 -1.61 14.82 -3.89
CA ALA A 93 -1.85 14.57 -5.30
C ALA A 93 -3.34 14.40 -5.63
N ILE A 94 -4.11 13.82 -4.70
CA ILE A 94 -5.56 13.59 -4.77
C ILE A 94 -6.35 14.86 -4.40
N ASP A 95 -5.89 15.61 -3.39
CA ASP A 95 -6.71 16.62 -2.71
C ASP A 95 -6.99 17.86 -3.60
N LYS A 96 -8.30 18.07 -3.83
CA LYS A 96 -8.93 19.30 -4.33
C LYS A 96 -10.24 19.61 -3.57
N GLY A 97 -10.44 19.08 -2.35
CA GLY A 97 -11.56 19.47 -1.47
C GLY A 97 -12.54 18.38 -1.03
N ASP A 98 -12.32 17.09 -1.32
CA ASP A 98 -13.08 15.98 -0.70
C ASP A 98 -12.13 15.05 0.05
N LEU A 99 -12.51 14.67 1.27
CA LEU A 99 -11.69 13.85 2.15
C LEU A 99 -11.61 12.39 1.67
N ARG A 100 -12.62 11.87 0.95
CA ARG A 100 -12.63 10.46 0.50
C ARG A 100 -12.24 10.32 -0.96
N ALA A 101 -11.17 9.58 -1.25
CA ALA A 101 -10.70 9.33 -2.61
C ALA A 101 -11.59 8.31 -3.36
N SER A 102 -12.00 8.62 -4.59
CA SER A 102 -12.57 7.62 -5.51
C SER A 102 -11.47 6.94 -6.35
N PHE A 103 -11.81 5.87 -7.08
CA PHE A 103 -10.89 5.28 -8.07
C PHE A 103 -10.49 6.25 -9.18
N ASP A 104 -11.38 7.17 -9.54
CA ASP A 104 -11.13 8.18 -10.56
C ASP A 104 -10.14 9.25 -10.04
N ASP A 105 -10.28 9.67 -8.78
CA ASP A 105 -9.31 10.55 -8.11
C ASP A 105 -7.93 9.89 -8.02
N MET A 106 -7.89 8.63 -7.58
CA MET A 106 -6.67 7.83 -7.52
C MET A 106 -6.00 7.69 -8.89
N ALA A 107 -6.77 7.43 -9.94
CA ALA A 107 -6.25 7.30 -11.31
C ALA A 107 -5.63 8.62 -11.81
N ARG A 108 -6.27 9.77 -11.53
CA ARG A 108 -5.71 11.10 -11.84
C ARG A 108 -4.42 11.37 -11.06
N ALA A 109 -4.40 11.07 -9.77
CA ALA A 109 -3.25 11.32 -8.92
C ALA A 109 -2.02 10.52 -9.37
N LEU A 110 -2.20 9.25 -9.77
CA LEU A 110 -1.13 8.36 -10.22
C LEU A 110 -0.32 8.91 -11.41
N SER A 111 -0.93 9.75 -12.26
CA SER A 111 -0.24 10.38 -13.39
C SER A 111 0.91 11.28 -12.94
N LYS A 112 0.80 11.91 -11.76
CA LYS A 112 1.87 12.74 -11.18
C LYS A 112 3.09 11.91 -10.75
N PHE A 113 2.92 10.60 -10.58
CA PHE A 113 3.96 9.67 -10.17
C PHE A 113 4.52 8.83 -11.34
N GLY A 114 4.09 9.09 -12.59
CA GLY A 114 4.52 8.32 -13.76
C GLY A 114 3.78 6.99 -13.97
N PHE A 115 2.61 6.84 -13.37
CA PHE A 115 1.76 5.66 -13.48
C PHE A 115 0.37 6.03 -14.02
N ARG A 116 -0.27 5.06 -14.67
CA ARG A 116 -1.69 5.12 -15.01
C ARG A 116 -2.45 4.07 -14.21
N ALA A 117 -3.71 4.32 -13.96
CA ALA A 117 -4.59 3.36 -13.31
C ALA A 117 -5.82 3.09 -14.18
N VAL A 118 -6.29 1.84 -14.17
CA VAL A 118 -7.54 1.46 -14.85
C VAL A 118 -8.44 0.73 -13.87
N ALA A 119 -9.66 1.23 -13.71
CA ALA A 119 -10.67 0.60 -12.89
C ALA A 119 -11.39 -0.49 -13.69
N TYR A 120 -11.45 -1.70 -13.12
CA TYR A 120 -12.16 -2.83 -13.72
C TYR A 120 -13.21 -3.37 -12.76
N SER A 121 -14.26 -3.97 -13.34
CA SER A 121 -15.13 -4.88 -12.60
C SER A 121 -14.74 -6.31 -12.92
N ALA A 122 -14.65 -7.15 -11.91
CA ALA A 122 -14.13 -8.51 -12.04
C ALA A 122 -14.94 -9.51 -11.20
N SER A 123 -14.90 -10.77 -11.60
CA SER A 123 -15.32 -11.91 -10.79
C SER A 123 -14.16 -12.40 -9.92
N PHE A 124 -14.46 -13.19 -8.88
CA PHE A 124 -13.44 -13.78 -8.01
C PHE A 124 -12.45 -14.66 -8.81
N GLU A 125 -12.97 -15.43 -9.76
CA GLU A 125 -12.19 -16.32 -10.64
C GLU A 125 -11.27 -15.55 -11.60
N GLN A 126 -11.57 -14.28 -11.88
CA GLN A 126 -10.65 -13.41 -12.62
C GLN A 126 -9.55 -12.87 -11.70
N LEU A 127 -9.87 -12.55 -10.45
CA LEU A 127 -8.87 -12.12 -9.46
C LEU A 127 -7.83 -13.20 -9.18
N THR A 128 -8.23 -14.47 -9.08
CA THR A 128 -7.30 -15.60 -8.84
C THR A 128 -6.29 -15.82 -9.97
N LYS A 129 -6.52 -15.22 -11.15
CA LYS A 129 -5.64 -15.31 -12.32
C LYS A 129 -4.65 -14.15 -12.40
N LEU A 130 -4.78 -13.12 -11.55
CA LEU A 130 -3.88 -11.97 -11.55
C LEU A 130 -2.44 -12.40 -11.26
N LYS A 131 -1.50 -11.59 -11.73
CA LYS A 131 -0.06 -11.80 -11.55
C LYS A 131 0.63 -10.62 -10.86
N MET A 132 -0.16 -9.66 -10.40
CA MET A 132 0.32 -8.40 -9.84
C MET A 132 -0.68 -7.90 -8.78
N PRO A 133 -0.23 -7.07 -7.82
CA PRO A 133 -1.11 -6.51 -6.82
C PRO A 133 -2.07 -5.49 -7.44
N VAL A 134 -3.26 -5.39 -6.87
CA VAL A 134 -4.29 -4.43 -7.27
C VAL A 134 -4.92 -3.80 -6.04
N ILE A 135 -5.51 -2.62 -6.18
CA ILE A 135 -6.33 -2.03 -5.10
C ILE A 135 -7.75 -2.57 -5.26
N VAL A 136 -8.30 -3.13 -4.19
CA VAL A 136 -9.70 -3.58 -4.13
C VAL A 136 -10.55 -2.53 -3.43
N TYR A 137 -11.77 -2.32 -3.93
CA TYR A 137 -12.78 -1.53 -3.24
C TYR A 137 -13.66 -2.44 -2.40
N LEU A 138 -13.75 -2.14 -1.11
CA LEU A 138 -14.46 -2.94 -0.11
C LEU A 138 -15.55 -2.08 0.54
N LYS A 139 -16.64 -2.72 0.95
CA LYS A 139 -17.63 -2.13 1.83
C LYS A 139 -17.62 -2.82 3.19
N TYR A 140 -17.24 -2.06 4.21
CA TYR A 140 -17.43 -2.45 5.60
C TYR A 140 -18.73 -1.80 6.10
N ARG A 141 -19.82 -2.59 6.11
CA ARG A 141 -21.16 -2.08 6.46
C ARG A 141 -21.59 -0.93 5.53
N LYS A 142 -21.47 0.32 5.98
CA LYS A 142 -21.82 1.54 5.24
C LYS A 142 -20.59 2.37 4.84
N ASP A 143 -19.39 1.95 5.22
CA ASP A 143 -18.16 2.67 4.93
C ASP A 143 -17.41 2.06 3.74
N ASP A 144 -17.00 2.96 2.86
CA ASP A 144 -16.15 2.68 1.71
C ASP A 144 -14.71 2.51 2.17
N HIS A 145 -14.03 1.48 1.68
CA HIS A 145 -12.67 1.18 2.07
C HIS A 145 -11.83 0.69 0.90
N PHE A 146 -10.53 0.99 0.94
CA PHE A 146 -9.56 0.51 -0.05
C PHE A 146 -8.48 -0.30 0.64
N SER A 147 -8.08 -1.39 -0.01
CA SER A 147 -7.04 -2.28 0.49
C SER A 147 -6.24 -2.84 -0.68
N VAL A 148 -4.99 -3.23 -0.45
CA VAL A 148 -4.14 -3.83 -1.49
C VAL A 148 -4.33 -5.33 -1.48
N LEU A 149 -4.80 -5.91 -2.60
CA LEU A 149 -4.76 -7.34 -2.81
C LEU A 149 -3.34 -7.76 -3.14
N ARG A 150 -2.64 -8.34 -2.16
CA ARG A 150 -1.25 -8.82 -2.29
C ARG A 150 -1.14 -10.33 -2.45
N GLY A 151 -2.24 -11.07 -2.32
CA GLY A 151 -2.25 -12.46 -2.75
C GLY A 151 -3.63 -13.07 -2.70
N ILE A 152 -3.84 -14.07 -3.55
CA ILE A 152 -5.14 -14.73 -3.67
C ILE A 152 -5.00 -16.13 -4.25
N ASP A 153 -5.74 -17.08 -3.69
CA ASP A 153 -6.01 -18.38 -4.30
C ASP A 153 -7.52 -18.69 -4.25
N ALA A 154 -7.88 -19.96 -4.45
CA ALA A 154 -9.28 -20.40 -4.45
C ALA A 154 -10.01 -20.11 -3.12
N ASP A 155 -9.31 -20.11 -1.98
CA ASP A 155 -9.90 -20.14 -0.65
C ASP A 155 -9.41 -19.01 0.27
N THR A 156 -8.26 -18.43 -0.02
CA THR A 156 -7.56 -17.46 0.81
C THR A 156 -7.26 -16.18 0.04
N VAL A 157 -7.61 -15.07 0.66
CA VAL A 157 -7.32 -13.72 0.19
C VAL A 157 -6.39 -13.06 1.19
N TRP A 158 -5.29 -12.50 0.72
CA TRP A 158 -4.31 -11.76 1.51
C TRP A 158 -4.34 -10.29 1.12
N LEU A 159 -4.77 -9.46 2.08
CA LEU A 159 -4.84 -8.01 1.94
C LEU A 159 -3.72 -7.34 2.73
N ALA A 160 -3.07 -6.36 2.12
CA ALA A 160 -2.25 -5.35 2.77
C ALA A 160 -3.14 -4.12 3.04
N ASP A 161 -3.64 -4.01 4.26
CA ASP A 161 -4.59 -2.96 4.63
C ASP A 161 -3.90 -1.81 5.38
N ALA A 162 -4.06 -0.60 4.87
CA ALA A 162 -3.42 0.58 5.46
C ALA A 162 -3.89 0.87 6.90
N SER A 163 -5.13 0.52 7.26
CA SER A 163 -5.72 0.78 8.58
C SER A 163 -5.31 -0.27 9.61
N VAL A 164 -5.40 -1.55 9.26
CA VAL A 164 -5.28 -2.68 10.21
C VAL A 164 -4.05 -3.56 9.99
N GLY A 165 -3.34 -3.42 8.86
CA GLY A 165 -2.17 -4.20 8.50
C GLY A 165 -2.50 -5.42 7.63
N ASN A 166 -1.59 -6.39 7.58
CA ASN A 166 -1.76 -7.61 6.79
C ASN A 166 -2.89 -8.49 7.33
N ARG A 167 -3.84 -8.85 6.45
CA ARG A 167 -5.00 -9.68 6.81
C ARG A 167 -5.21 -10.82 5.83
N TYR A 168 -5.48 -12.00 6.38
CA TYR A 168 -5.88 -13.18 5.63
C TYR A 168 -7.36 -13.43 5.84
N LEU A 169 -8.11 -13.53 4.75
CA LEU A 169 -9.55 -13.75 4.74
C LEU A 169 -9.87 -15.04 3.98
N SER A 170 -10.97 -15.69 4.36
CA SER A 170 -11.55 -16.70 3.48
C SER A 170 -12.20 -16.05 2.26
N ARG A 171 -12.35 -16.82 1.18
CA ARG A 171 -13.17 -16.42 0.02
C ARG A 171 -14.51 -15.84 0.44
N HIS A 172 -15.24 -16.53 1.32
CA HIS A 172 -16.55 -16.08 1.80
C HIS A 172 -16.49 -14.72 2.50
N GLN A 173 -15.54 -14.53 3.43
CA GLN A 173 -15.35 -13.26 4.13
C GLN A 173 -15.00 -12.13 3.18
N PHE A 174 -14.15 -12.39 2.18
CA PHE A 174 -13.78 -11.41 1.18
C PHE A 174 -14.96 -11.01 0.28
N LEU A 175 -15.69 -12.00 -0.26
CA LEU A 175 -16.83 -11.76 -1.13
C LEU A 175 -17.92 -10.95 -0.46
N ALA A 176 -18.20 -11.20 0.82
CA ALA A 176 -19.19 -10.46 1.60
C ALA A 176 -18.90 -8.94 1.67
N MET A 177 -17.66 -8.53 1.49
CA MET A 177 -17.23 -7.12 1.54
C MET A 177 -16.95 -6.54 0.16
N TRP A 178 -16.51 -7.38 -0.79
CA TRP A 178 -16.04 -6.94 -2.11
C TRP A 178 -17.14 -6.95 -3.18
N GLU A 179 -18.12 -7.85 -3.09
CA GLU A 179 -19.27 -7.87 -4.01
C GLU A 179 -20.24 -6.73 -3.69
N THR A 180 -20.02 -5.57 -4.31
CA THR A 180 -20.76 -4.32 -4.00
C THR A 180 -21.81 -3.96 -5.04
N ARG A 181 -21.95 -4.77 -6.10
CA ARG A 181 -22.93 -4.58 -7.19
C ARG A 181 -23.90 -5.77 -7.24
N ASP A 182 -25.15 -5.47 -7.59
CA ASP A 182 -26.21 -6.48 -7.82
C ASP A 182 -26.16 -7.11 -9.23
N THR A 183 -25.12 -6.83 -10.01
CA THR A 183 -24.97 -7.39 -11.36
C THR A 183 -24.57 -8.87 -11.29
N ARG A 184 -25.16 -9.72 -12.15
CA ARG A 184 -25.00 -11.18 -12.12
C ARG A 184 -23.56 -11.72 -12.24
N THR A 185 -22.59 -10.97 -12.77
CA THR A 185 -21.26 -11.53 -13.14
C THR A 185 -20.04 -10.71 -12.70
N LEU A 186 -20.09 -9.38 -12.72
CA LEU A 186 -18.93 -8.51 -12.43
C LEU A 186 -19.18 -7.65 -11.19
N LYS A 187 -19.12 -8.30 -10.04
CA LYS A 187 -19.62 -7.73 -8.78
C LYS A 187 -18.63 -6.88 -8.02
N GLY A 188 -17.34 -7.18 -8.15
CA GLY A 188 -16.28 -6.49 -7.42
C GLY A 188 -15.56 -5.48 -8.29
N LYS A 189 -15.05 -4.41 -7.66
CA LYS A 189 -14.28 -3.37 -8.35
C LYS A 189 -12.82 -3.42 -7.91
N ILE A 190 -11.92 -3.24 -8.87
CA ILE A 190 -10.48 -3.18 -8.65
C ILE A 190 -9.87 -2.00 -9.41
N LEU A 191 -8.74 -1.51 -8.94
CA LEU A 191 -7.88 -0.57 -9.63
C LEU A 191 -6.54 -1.25 -9.94
N VAL A 192 -6.21 -1.36 -11.22
CA VAL A 192 -4.92 -1.87 -11.69
C VAL A 192 -4.02 -0.68 -11.96
N ILE A 193 -2.82 -0.66 -11.35
CA ILE A 193 -1.83 0.40 -11.52
C ILE A 193 -0.74 -0.11 -12.45
N LEU A 194 -0.41 0.65 -13.50
CA LEU A 194 0.56 0.30 -14.53
C LEU A 194 1.55 1.44 -14.73
N PRO A 195 2.84 1.17 -14.92
CA PRO A 195 3.81 2.22 -15.23
C PRO A 195 3.58 2.79 -16.63
N HIS A 196 3.92 4.07 -16.84
CA HIS A 196 3.92 4.66 -18.18
C HIS A 196 5.07 4.13 -19.06
N GLN A 197 6.18 3.74 -18.43
CA GLN A 197 7.36 3.19 -19.09
C GLN A 197 7.43 1.69 -18.82
N ALA A 198 7.80 0.89 -19.82
CA ALA A 198 7.85 -0.57 -19.69
C ALA A 198 8.99 -1.09 -18.79
N ASP A 199 10.02 -0.27 -18.57
CA ASP A 199 11.27 -0.70 -17.92
C ASP A 199 11.27 -0.54 -16.39
N VAL A 200 10.11 -0.25 -15.78
CA VAL A 200 10.01 -0.14 -14.31
C VAL A 200 10.17 -1.52 -13.69
N LEU A 201 11.22 -1.70 -12.88
CA LEU A 201 11.48 -2.93 -12.15
C LEU A 201 10.32 -3.26 -11.21
N THR A 202 9.87 -4.51 -11.24
CA THR A 202 8.82 -5.03 -10.35
C THR A 202 9.39 -6.00 -9.33
N ALA A 203 9.00 -5.87 -8.07
CA ALA A 203 9.34 -6.85 -7.03
C ALA A 203 8.47 -8.10 -7.19
N GLU A 204 9.10 -9.22 -7.57
CA GLU A 204 8.39 -10.50 -7.79
C GLU A 204 7.79 -11.10 -6.52
N ASP A 205 8.25 -10.67 -5.33
CA ASP A 205 7.91 -11.29 -4.05
C ASP A 205 6.75 -10.61 -3.29
N PHE A 206 6.26 -9.46 -3.78
CA PHE A 206 5.20 -8.74 -3.09
C PHE A 206 3.82 -9.38 -3.32
N PHE A 207 3.58 -9.92 -4.51
CA PHE A 207 2.33 -10.56 -4.89
C PHE A 207 2.45 -12.09 -5.00
N THR A 208 1.43 -12.84 -4.56
CA THR A 208 1.42 -14.31 -4.67
C THR A 208 0.04 -14.89 -4.99
N ASN A 209 0.02 -15.91 -5.85
CA ASN A 209 -1.18 -16.72 -6.11
C ASN A 209 -1.33 -17.92 -5.17
N HIS A 210 -0.46 -18.01 -4.16
CA HIS A 210 -0.47 -19.10 -3.17
C HIS A 210 -0.28 -18.52 -1.75
N PRO A 211 -1.17 -17.64 -1.28
CA PRO A 211 -1.06 -17.05 0.04
C PRO A 211 -1.14 -18.13 1.13
N ARG A 212 -0.15 -18.16 2.03
CA ARG A 212 -0.14 -19.08 3.18
C ARG A 212 -0.64 -18.36 4.42
N ARG A 213 -1.69 -18.90 5.05
CA ARG A 213 -2.18 -18.37 6.33
C ARG A 213 -1.14 -18.61 7.43
N PRO A 214 -0.87 -17.62 8.31
CA PRO A 214 0.04 -17.81 9.44
C PRO A 214 -0.35 -18.96 10.36
N THR A 215 -1.65 -19.28 10.45
CA THR A 215 -2.18 -20.37 11.28
C THR A 215 -2.03 -21.76 10.65
N ALA A 216 -1.57 -21.87 9.39
CA ALA A 216 -1.56 -23.15 8.67
C ALA A 216 -0.76 -24.25 9.40
N LEU A 217 0.39 -23.92 9.97
CA LEU A 217 1.23 -24.86 10.73
C LEU A 217 0.53 -25.35 12.01
N ALA A 218 -0.11 -24.43 12.75
CA ALA A 218 -0.85 -24.80 13.95
C ALA A 218 -2.03 -25.72 13.61
N THR A 219 -2.74 -25.43 12.51
CA THR A 219 -3.83 -26.28 12.02
C THR A 219 -3.33 -27.66 11.60
N SER A 220 -2.20 -27.77 10.88
CA SER A 220 -1.66 -29.07 10.45
C SER A 220 -1.21 -29.92 11.65
N LEU A 221 -0.56 -29.32 12.64
CA LEU A 221 -0.15 -30.01 13.87
C LEU A 221 -1.37 -30.51 14.66
N GLN A 222 -2.44 -29.71 14.74
CA GLN A 222 -3.67 -30.12 15.41
C GLN A 222 -4.36 -31.29 14.70
N LEU A 223 -4.37 -31.30 13.36
CA LEU A 223 -4.93 -32.42 12.58
C LEU A 223 -4.13 -33.71 12.78
N GLN A 224 -2.79 -33.63 12.76
CA GLN A 224 -1.93 -34.79 13.02
C GLN A 224 -2.14 -35.39 14.41
N ARG A 225 -2.36 -34.54 15.44
CA ARG A 225 -2.68 -35.01 16.80
C ARG A 225 -4.02 -35.75 16.90
N ASN A 226 -4.94 -35.51 15.97
CA ASN A 226 -6.28 -36.09 15.99
C ASN A 226 -6.44 -37.32 15.07
N LEU A 227 -5.36 -37.77 14.41
CA LEU A 227 -5.39 -39.01 13.64
C LEU A 227 -5.37 -40.22 14.59
N PRO A 228 -6.24 -41.24 14.39
CA PRO A 228 -6.15 -42.47 15.14
C PRO A 228 -4.83 -43.20 14.85
N PRO A 229 -4.32 -44.02 15.80
CA PRO A 229 -3.10 -44.80 15.64
C PRO A 229 -3.19 -45.83 14.52
#